data_AF-K2F0V2-F1
#
_entry.id   AF-K2F0V2-F1
#
_cell.length_a   1.000
_cell.length_b   1.000
_cell.length_c   1.000
_cell.angle_alpha   90.00
_cell.angle_beta   90.00
_cell.angle_gamma   90.00
#
_symmetry.space_group_name_H-M   'P 1'
#
loop_
_entity.id
_entity.type
_entity.pdbx_description
1 polymer ?
#
loop_
_entity_poly.entity_id
_entity_poly.type
_entity_poly.pdbx_seq_one_letter_code
_entity_poly.pdbx_strand_id
1 'polypeptide(L)'
;MKKEKIKCKIPQCGKSFSTLTTHIKRAHGLSSDEYMKRFPGAKLISDEYRKKASGSAKNRFLLDPTMRKKVASRTFDFIKNKKLAALLQRDYKSAKICLQHSLWKPSIMLYASIIEAILKEKHPTAKKFYNALEIAYKNKDISEKEYHKIHIIRDLRNFIHIHKELLEGAEIDESWAKTFADICESIIKRFNGSIN
;
A
#
# COMPACT_ATOMS: atom_id res chain seq x y z
N MET A 1 -36.07 4.89 -14.86
CA MET A 1 -35.86 4.15 -13.58
C MET A 1 -35.48 5.14 -12.48
N LYS A 2 -36.14 5.09 -11.31
CA LYS A 2 -35.76 5.91 -10.15
C LYS A 2 -34.49 5.34 -9.53
N LYS A 3 -33.46 6.17 -9.38
CA LYS A 3 -32.17 5.76 -8.78
C LYS A 3 -32.35 5.47 -7.29
N GLU A 4 -31.81 4.36 -6.82
CA GLU A 4 -31.74 3.98 -5.41
C GLU A 4 -30.90 5.03 -4.65
N LYS A 5 -31.47 5.59 -3.58
CA LYS A 5 -30.82 6.57 -2.70
C LYS A 5 -30.79 6.05 -1.28
N ILE A 6 -29.70 6.31 -0.57
CA ILE A 6 -29.55 6.03 0.85
C ILE A 6 -29.88 7.29 1.64
N LYS A 7 -30.69 7.15 2.70
CA LYS A 7 -31.01 8.20 3.66
C LYS A 7 -29.86 8.41 4.66
N CYS A 8 -29.50 9.66 4.91
CA CYS A 8 -28.62 10.03 6.01
C CYS A 8 -29.27 9.64 7.34
N LYS A 9 -28.51 8.97 8.23
CA LYS A 9 -29.01 8.44 9.52
C LYS A 9 -29.00 9.47 10.65
N ILE A 10 -28.48 10.66 10.40
CA ILE A 10 -28.52 11.77 11.37
C ILE A 10 -29.98 12.24 11.51
N PRO A 11 -30.60 12.17 12.72
CA PRO A 11 -32.03 12.35 12.91
C PRO A 11 -32.61 13.63 12.29
N GLN A 12 -31.88 14.75 12.44
CA GLN A 12 -32.28 16.06 11.95
C GLN A 12 -32.05 16.26 10.44
N CYS A 13 -31.42 15.31 9.74
CA CYS A 13 -31.02 15.51 8.35
C CYS A 13 -32.05 15.01 7.34
N GLY A 14 -32.43 13.73 7.40
CA GLY A 14 -33.41 13.11 6.49
C GLY A 14 -33.07 13.07 4.99
N LYS A 15 -31.99 13.74 4.54
CA LYS A 15 -31.61 13.85 3.12
C LYS A 15 -31.17 12.50 2.54
N SER A 16 -31.42 12.28 1.25
CA SER A 16 -31.11 11.03 0.55
C SER A 16 -30.19 11.25 -0.65
N PHE A 17 -29.12 10.45 -0.76
CA PHE A 17 -28.12 10.55 -1.81
C PHE A 17 -27.69 9.17 -2.34
N SER A 18 -27.10 9.12 -3.54
CA SER A 18 -26.43 7.90 -4.04
C SER A 18 -25.10 7.63 -3.31
N THR A 19 -24.44 8.69 -2.84
CA THR A 19 -23.20 8.66 -2.06
C THR A 19 -23.29 9.68 -0.93
N LEU A 20 -23.19 9.24 0.31
CA LEU A 20 -23.28 10.10 1.50
C LEU A 20 -21.95 10.77 1.88
N THR A 21 -20.81 10.32 1.32
CA THR A 21 -19.46 10.76 1.72
C THR A 21 -19.29 12.28 1.73
N THR A 22 -19.60 12.95 0.61
CA THR A 22 -19.48 14.41 0.49
C THR A 22 -20.52 15.14 1.33
N HIS A 23 -21.73 14.59 1.43
CA HIS A 23 -22.80 15.16 2.24
C HIS A 23 -22.42 15.16 3.72
N ILE A 24 -21.92 14.04 4.24
CA ILE A 24 -21.53 13.88 5.64
C ILE A 24 -20.41 14.84 6.01
N LYS A 25 -19.37 14.93 5.18
CA LYS A 25 -18.26 15.87 5.41
C LYS A 25 -18.72 17.33 5.41
N ARG A 26 -19.58 17.74 4.47
CA ARG A 26 -20.01 19.14 4.31
C ARG A 26 -21.10 19.57 5.28
N ALA A 27 -22.11 18.73 5.48
CA ALA A 27 -23.27 19.07 6.28
C ALA A 27 -23.07 18.79 7.77
N HIS A 28 -22.22 17.81 8.12
CA HIS A 28 -22.08 17.31 9.49
C HIS A 28 -20.65 17.38 10.02
N GLY A 29 -19.66 17.76 9.20
CA GLY A 29 -18.27 17.86 9.62
C GLY A 29 -17.61 16.51 9.97
N LEU A 30 -18.28 15.39 9.69
CA LEU A 30 -17.79 14.05 10.05
C LEU A 30 -16.98 13.43 8.90
N SER A 31 -15.93 12.69 9.26
CA SER A 31 -15.30 11.73 8.37
C SER A 31 -16.20 10.51 8.13
N SER A 32 -15.86 9.72 7.11
CA SER A 32 -16.59 8.47 6.81
C SER A 32 -16.48 7.47 7.97
N ASP A 33 -15.31 7.37 8.60
CA ASP A 33 -15.05 6.43 9.68
C ASP A 33 -15.79 6.84 10.96
N GLU A 34 -15.78 8.12 11.32
CA GLU A 34 -16.55 8.62 12.47
C GLU A 34 -18.06 8.38 12.28
N TYR A 35 -18.56 8.61 11.06
CA TYR A 35 -19.95 8.34 10.75
C TYR A 35 -20.29 6.85 10.87
N MET A 36 -19.43 5.95 10.37
CA MET A 36 -19.66 4.51 10.48
C MET A 36 -19.52 4.00 11.93
N LYS A 37 -18.64 4.59 12.73
CA LYS A 37 -18.56 4.33 14.18
C LYS A 37 -19.85 4.75 14.90
N ARG A 38 -20.42 5.90 14.54
CA ARG A 38 -21.65 6.43 15.15
C ARG A 38 -22.91 5.68 14.70
N PHE A 39 -22.92 5.15 13.48
CA PHE A 39 -24.03 4.40 12.91
C PHE A 39 -23.55 3.06 12.33
N PRO A 40 -23.28 2.05 13.19
CA PRO A 40 -22.85 0.73 12.74
C PRO A 40 -23.82 0.12 11.71
N GLY A 41 -23.28 -0.40 10.62
CA GLY A 41 -24.06 -0.98 9.51
C GLY A 41 -24.65 0.03 8.52
N ALA A 42 -24.44 1.35 8.72
CA ALA A 42 -24.87 2.34 7.74
C ALA A 42 -24.08 2.22 6.42
N LYS A 43 -24.78 2.21 5.29
CA LYS A 43 -24.16 2.26 3.96
C LYS A 43 -23.84 3.71 3.60
N LEU A 44 -22.63 3.96 3.08
CA LEU A 44 -22.24 5.27 2.53
C LEU A 44 -22.54 5.42 1.03
N ILE A 45 -22.71 4.31 0.31
CA ILE A 45 -22.84 4.26 -1.15
C ILE A 45 -23.97 3.28 -1.52
N SER A 46 -24.89 3.69 -2.39
CA SER A 46 -26.01 2.84 -2.82
C SER A 46 -25.51 1.66 -3.65
N ASP A 47 -26.20 0.52 -3.58
CA ASP A 47 -25.77 -0.67 -4.30
C ASP A 47 -25.86 -0.46 -5.82
N GLU A 48 -26.85 0.29 -6.28
CA GLU A 48 -26.92 0.74 -7.69
C GLU A 48 -25.72 1.59 -8.10
N TYR A 49 -25.32 2.58 -7.29
CA TYR A 49 -24.15 3.42 -7.61
C TYR A 49 -22.86 2.60 -7.59
N ARG A 50 -22.70 1.71 -6.61
CA ARG A 50 -21.55 0.79 -6.51
C ARG A 50 -21.44 -0.09 -7.75
N LYS A 51 -22.55 -0.71 -8.19
CA LYS A 51 -22.60 -1.52 -9.42
C LYS A 51 -22.26 -0.69 -10.65
N LYS A 52 -22.85 0.50 -10.80
CA LYS A 52 -22.57 1.40 -11.94
C LYS A 52 -21.11 1.85 -11.97
N ALA A 53 -20.54 2.20 -10.82
CA ALA A 53 -19.15 2.62 -10.72
C ALA A 53 -18.19 1.47 -11.08
N SER A 54 -18.46 0.26 -10.59
CA SER A 54 -17.70 -0.95 -10.93
C SER A 54 -17.79 -1.28 -12.42
N GLY A 55 -18.99 -1.27 -13.00
CA GLY A 55 -19.20 -1.49 -14.43
C GLY A 55 -18.53 -0.44 -15.30
N SER A 56 -18.60 0.83 -14.90
CA SER A 56 -17.94 1.94 -15.60
C SER A 56 -16.43 1.81 -15.58
N ALA A 57 -15.84 1.40 -14.44
CA ALA A 57 -14.41 1.15 -14.34
C ALA A 57 -13.98 -0.02 -15.24
N LYS A 58 -14.73 -1.13 -15.23
CA LYS A 58 -14.50 -2.28 -16.12
C LYS A 58 -14.56 -1.87 -17.59
N ASN A 59 -15.59 -1.12 -18.00
CA ASN A 59 -15.74 -0.64 -19.37
C ASN A 59 -14.58 0.28 -19.79
N ARG A 60 -14.11 1.17 -18.91
CA ARG A 60 -12.91 1.98 -19.22
C ARG A 60 -11.66 1.13 -19.46
N PHE A 61 -11.49 0.04 -18.71
CA PHE A 61 -10.36 -0.86 -18.92
C PHE A 61 -10.51 -1.74 -20.18
N LEU A 62 -11.74 -2.06 -20.59
CA LEU A 62 -12.00 -2.74 -21.86
C LEU A 62 -11.74 -1.81 -23.06
N LEU A 63 -12.17 -0.55 -22.97
CA LEU A 63 -11.99 0.46 -24.02
C LEU A 63 -10.53 0.90 -24.16
N ASP A 64 -9.79 0.95 -23.05
CA ASP A 64 -8.35 1.25 -23.06
C ASP A 64 -7.58 0.26 -22.18
N PRO A 65 -7.07 -0.84 -22.75
CA PRO A 65 -6.23 -1.80 -22.04
C PRO A 65 -4.95 -1.15 -21.46
N THR A 66 -4.48 -0.02 -22.04
CA THR A 66 -3.31 0.70 -21.55
C THR A 66 -3.60 1.44 -20.25
N MET A 67 -4.84 1.85 -19.98
CA MET A 67 -5.24 2.44 -18.70
C MET A 67 -5.00 1.48 -17.53
N ARG A 68 -5.24 0.17 -17.71
CA ARG A 68 -4.94 -0.81 -16.67
C ARG A 68 -3.44 -0.89 -16.40
N LYS A 69 -2.61 -0.83 -17.45
CA LYS A 69 -1.15 -0.76 -17.32
C LYS A 69 -0.72 0.54 -16.63
N LYS A 70 -1.30 1.69 -16.99
CA LYS A 70 -1.02 3.02 -16.40
C LYS A 70 -1.41 3.11 -14.93
N VAL A 71 -2.58 2.58 -14.54
CA VAL A 71 -3.00 2.58 -13.13
C VAL A 71 -2.12 1.61 -12.32
N ALA A 72 -1.83 0.43 -12.88
CA ALA A 72 -0.93 -0.52 -12.25
C ALA A 72 0.54 -0.08 -12.25
N SER A 73 0.95 0.93 -13.03
CA SER A 73 2.32 1.46 -13.03
C SER A 73 2.55 2.56 -12.01
N ARG A 74 1.49 3.12 -11.40
CA ARG A 74 1.61 4.29 -10.52
C ARG A 74 2.27 4.03 -9.17
N THR A 75 2.51 2.77 -8.82
CA THR A 75 3.11 2.40 -7.53
C THR A 75 4.49 3.02 -7.35
N PHE A 76 5.26 3.18 -8.43
CA PHE A 76 6.63 3.70 -8.39
C PHE A 76 6.82 4.96 -9.27
N ASP A 77 5.75 5.76 -9.46
CA ASP A 77 5.83 6.99 -10.28
C ASP A 77 6.83 8.02 -9.71
N PHE A 78 7.09 7.97 -8.40
CA PHE A 78 8.07 8.81 -7.70
C PHE A 78 9.54 8.44 -7.99
N ILE A 79 9.79 7.32 -8.70
CA ILE A 79 11.11 6.89 -9.15
C ILE A 79 11.38 7.52 -10.52
N LYS A 80 12.40 8.37 -10.60
CA LYS A 80 12.76 9.09 -11.83
C LYS A 80 13.28 8.14 -12.90
N ASN A 81 14.11 7.18 -12.50
CA ASN A 81 14.64 6.15 -13.40
C ASN A 81 13.55 5.17 -13.85
N LYS A 82 13.07 5.32 -15.09
CA LYS A 82 11.98 4.49 -15.64
C LYS A 82 12.31 3.01 -15.76
N LYS A 83 13.59 2.67 -15.99
CA LYS A 83 14.04 1.27 -16.03
C LYS A 83 13.98 0.64 -14.64
N LEU A 84 14.44 1.37 -13.61
CA LEU A 84 14.32 0.92 -12.22
C LEU A 84 12.86 0.79 -11.79
N ALA A 85 12.02 1.77 -12.09
CA ALA A 85 10.59 1.73 -11.77
C ALA A 85 9.89 0.48 -12.35
N ALA A 86 10.23 0.09 -13.58
CA ALA A 86 9.70 -1.12 -14.20
C ALA A 86 10.15 -2.40 -13.49
N LEU A 87 11.41 -2.48 -13.06
CA LEU A 87 11.95 -3.60 -12.29
C LEU A 87 11.28 -3.70 -10.91
N LEU A 88 11.17 -2.58 -10.19
CA LEU A 88 10.45 -2.50 -8.92
C LEU A 88 9.00 -2.97 -9.06
N GLN A 89 8.31 -2.57 -10.14
CA GLN A 89 6.93 -3.00 -10.39
C GLN A 89 6.81 -4.51 -10.60
N ARG A 90 7.75 -5.10 -11.35
CA ARG A 90 7.80 -6.55 -11.57
C ARG A 90 8.03 -7.29 -10.26
N ASP A 91 9.03 -6.87 -9.49
CA ASP A 91 9.42 -7.54 -8.25
C ASP A 91 8.34 -7.38 -7.18
N TYR A 92 7.68 -6.22 -7.11
CA TYR A 92 6.58 -5.97 -6.18
C TYR A 92 5.36 -6.86 -6.46
N LYS A 93 5.01 -7.06 -7.75
CA LYS A 93 3.95 -8.01 -8.12
C LYS A 93 4.34 -9.44 -7.76
N SER A 94 5.58 -9.82 -8.01
CA SER A 94 6.10 -11.15 -7.69
C SER A 94 6.07 -11.39 -6.17
N ALA A 95 6.49 -10.40 -5.38
CA ALA A 95 6.44 -10.45 -3.91
C ALA A 95 5.00 -10.67 -3.40
N LYS A 96 4.02 -9.96 -3.97
CA LYS A 96 2.60 -10.14 -3.63
C LYS A 96 2.10 -11.54 -3.96
N ILE A 97 2.48 -12.10 -5.11
CA ILE A 97 2.13 -13.49 -5.47
C ILE A 97 2.76 -14.47 -4.48
N CYS A 98 4.05 -14.30 -4.16
CA CYS A 98 4.72 -15.14 -3.17
C CYS A 98 4.02 -15.10 -1.81
N LEU A 99 3.67 -13.90 -1.33
CA LEU A 99 2.93 -13.74 -0.08
C LEU A 99 1.55 -14.42 -0.13
N GLN A 100 0.82 -14.31 -1.24
CA GLN A 100 -0.50 -14.96 -1.41
C GLN A 100 -0.43 -16.49 -1.40
N HIS A 101 0.68 -17.06 -1.85
CA HIS A 101 0.90 -18.50 -1.98
C HIS A 101 1.76 -19.10 -0.87
N SER A 102 1.91 -18.40 0.26
CA SER A 102 2.71 -18.88 1.40
C SER A 102 4.20 -19.14 1.11
N LEU A 103 4.75 -18.44 0.12
CA LEU A 103 6.17 -18.47 -0.23
C LEU A 103 6.91 -17.35 0.53
N TRP A 104 7.06 -17.54 1.85
CA TRP A 104 7.53 -16.50 2.77
C TRP A 104 8.94 -16.00 2.46
N LYS A 105 9.90 -16.92 2.29
CA LYS A 105 11.31 -16.58 1.99
C LYS A 105 11.43 -15.75 0.70
N PRO A 106 10.91 -16.18 -0.47
CA PRO A 106 10.92 -15.35 -1.68
C PRO A 106 10.23 -14.00 -1.50
N SER A 107 9.09 -13.96 -0.80
CA SER A 107 8.36 -12.72 -0.53
C SER A 107 9.24 -11.71 0.23
N ILE A 108 9.86 -12.16 1.34
CA ILE A 108 10.76 -11.36 2.17
C ILE A 108 11.95 -10.85 1.35
N MET A 109 12.59 -11.71 0.54
CA MET A 109 13.70 -11.33 -0.33
C MET A 109 13.33 -10.21 -1.31
N LEU A 110 12.17 -10.34 -1.96
CA LEU A 110 11.73 -9.37 -2.95
C LEU A 110 11.37 -8.04 -2.28
N TYR A 111 10.62 -8.04 -1.18
CA TYR A 111 10.31 -6.81 -0.44
C TYR A 111 11.57 -6.13 0.10
N ALA A 112 12.52 -6.88 0.66
CA ALA A 112 13.79 -6.34 1.12
C ALA A 112 14.55 -5.63 -0.01
N SER A 113 14.59 -6.26 -1.19
CA SER A 113 15.29 -5.74 -2.37
C SER A 113 14.62 -4.47 -2.92
N ILE A 114 13.29 -4.43 -2.91
CA ILE A 114 12.51 -3.24 -3.29
C ILE A 114 12.80 -2.08 -2.35
N ILE A 115 12.76 -2.33 -1.04
CA ILE A 115 13.05 -1.30 -0.01
C ILE A 115 14.46 -0.75 -0.19
N GLU A 116 15.47 -1.61 -0.33
CA GLU A 116 16.85 -1.19 -0.58
C GLU A 116 16.96 -0.33 -1.84
N ALA A 117 16.39 -0.78 -2.95
CA ALA A 117 16.48 -0.07 -4.21
C ALA A 117 15.79 1.31 -4.17
N ILE A 118 14.64 1.43 -3.48
CA ILE A 118 13.97 2.71 -3.26
C ILE A 118 14.87 3.66 -2.46
N LEU A 119 15.42 3.20 -1.34
CA LEU A 119 16.26 4.06 -0.48
C LEU A 119 17.54 4.49 -1.19
N LYS A 120 18.17 3.61 -1.97
CA LYS A 120 19.37 3.96 -2.77
C LYS A 120 19.07 4.94 -3.89
N GLU A 121 17.91 4.82 -4.56
CA GLU A 121 17.48 5.80 -5.58
C GLU A 121 17.23 7.19 -4.96
N LYS A 122 16.68 7.24 -3.73
CA LYS A 122 16.42 8.50 -3.02
C LYS A 122 17.68 9.12 -2.43
N HIS A 123 18.68 8.31 -2.09
CA HIS A 123 19.94 8.74 -1.49
C HIS A 123 21.13 8.22 -2.31
N PRO A 124 21.37 8.75 -3.53
CA PRO A 124 22.39 8.23 -4.44
C PRO A 124 23.83 8.38 -3.92
N THR A 125 24.07 9.25 -2.93
CA THR A 125 25.36 9.39 -2.26
C THR A 125 25.71 8.18 -1.37
N ALA A 126 24.72 7.37 -1.00
CA ALA A 126 24.92 6.17 -0.21
C ALA A 126 25.38 4.97 -1.07
N LYS A 127 26.65 4.60 -0.93
CA LYS A 127 27.19 3.40 -1.61
C LYS A 127 26.58 2.09 -1.09
N LYS A 128 26.34 2.02 0.23
CA LYS A 128 25.82 0.83 0.93
C LYS A 128 24.38 1.08 1.40
N PHE A 129 23.58 0.02 1.48
CA PHE A 129 22.20 0.07 1.97
C PHE A 129 22.08 0.71 3.36
N TYR A 130 22.96 0.34 4.30
CA TYR A 130 22.96 0.90 5.65
C TYR A 130 23.09 2.43 5.66
N ASN A 131 23.98 2.97 4.82
CA ASN A 131 24.16 4.41 4.71
C ASN A 131 22.90 5.08 4.14
N ALA A 132 22.22 4.44 3.18
CA ALA A 132 20.97 4.95 2.61
C ALA A 132 19.86 4.97 3.67
N LEU A 133 19.80 3.94 4.51
CA LEU A 133 18.85 3.83 5.62
C LEU A 133 19.10 4.90 6.69
N GLU A 134 20.36 5.11 7.10
CA GLU A 134 20.70 6.17 8.05
C GLU A 134 20.34 7.56 7.52
N ILE A 135 20.65 7.83 6.25
CA ILE A 135 20.32 9.13 5.62
C ILE A 135 18.80 9.31 5.59
N ALA A 136 18.04 8.30 5.19
CA ALA A 136 16.58 8.34 5.18
C ALA A 136 16.01 8.64 6.57
N TYR A 137 16.57 8.03 7.62
CA TYR A 137 16.15 8.31 8.99
C TYR A 137 16.50 9.74 9.43
N LYS A 138 17.74 10.19 9.20
CA LYS A 138 18.20 11.56 9.54
C LYS A 138 17.37 12.63 8.83
N ASN A 139 16.98 12.37 7.58
CA ASN A 139 16.14 13.26 6.77
C ASN A 139 14.65 13.19 7.11
N LYS A 140 14.24 12.28 8.02
CA LYS A 140 12.83 11.99 8.36
C LYS A 140 12.00 11.49 7.16
N ASP A 141 12.68 10.89 6.17
CA ASP A 141 12.03 10.19 5.06
C ASP A 141 11.40 8.86 5.51
N ILE A 142 11.77 8.36 6.69
CA ILE A 142 11.15 7.23 7.38
C ILE A 142 11.05 7.52 8.88
N SER A 143 10.10 6.89 9.55
CA SER A 143 9.96 6.95 11.02
C SER A 143 11.01 6.10 11.74
N GLU A 144 11.24 6.37 13.02
CA GLU A 144 12.10 5.55 13.88
C GLU A 144 11.63 4.08 13.95
N LYS A 145 10.31 3.87 14.03
CA LYS A 145 9.72 2.52 13.98
C LYS A 145 10.05 1.80 12.67
N GLU A 146 9.99 2.50 11.54
CA GLU A 146 10.39 1.95 10.24
C GLU A 146 11.90 1.70 10.19
N TYR A 147 12.73 2.61 10.70
CA TYR A 147 14.17 2.46 10.77
C TYR A 147 14.58 1.16 11.48
N HIS A 148 14.06 0.91 12.69
CA HIS A 148 14.36 -0.31 13.43
C HIS A 148 13.87 -1.56 12.72
N LYS A 149 12.66 -1.53 12.17
CA LYS A 149 12.12 -2.66 11.40
C LYS A 149 12.94 -2.96 10.14
N ILE A 150 13.38 -1.93 9.42
CA ILE A 150 14.23 -2.07 8.23
C ILE A 150 15.63 -2.55 8.62
N HIS A 151 16.11 -2.24 9.82
CA HIS A 151 17.39 -2.78 10.27
C HIS A 151 17.36 -4.31 10.37
N ILE A 152 16.24 -4.88 10.82
CA ILE A 152 16.01 -6.33 10.88
C ILE A 152 16.03 -6.96 9.45
N ILE A 153 15.62 -6.21 8.42
CA ILE A 153 15.64 -6.67 7.01
C ILE A 153 17.03 -7.10 6.57
N ARG A 154 18.07 -6.37 7.01
CA ARG A 154 19.46 -6.70 6.71
C ARG A 154 19.81 -8.08 7.23
N ASP A 155 19.44 -8.35 8.46
CA ASP A 155 19.82 -9.58 9.15
C ASP A 155 19.04 -10.76 8.57
N LEU A 156 17.75 -10.57 8.29
CA LEU A 156 16.85 -11.54 7.67
C LEU A 156 17.22 -11.95 6.24
N ARG A 157 17.87 -11.08 5.47
CA ARG A 157 18.44 -11.50 4.17
C ARG A 157 19.48 -12.60 4.31
N ASN A 158 20.16 -12.71 5.44
CA ASN A 158 21.11 -13.80 5.63
C ASN A 158 20.41 -15.13 5.98
N PHE A 159 19.15 -15.11 6.43
CA PHE A 159 18.36 -16.32 6.73
C PHE A 159 17.78 -16.99 5.48
N ILE A 160 18.06 -16.45 4.29
CA ILE A 160 17.88 -17.19 3.03
C ILE A 160 18.76 -18.45 3.04
N HIS A 161 19.91 -18.39 3.72
CA HIS A 161 20.79 -19.53 3.88
C HIS A 161 20.25 -20.45 4.98
N ILE A 162 19.84 -21.66 4.59
CA ILE A 162 19.28 -22.70 5.48
C ILE A 162 20.18 -22.95 6.70
N HIS A 163 21.50 -22.94 6.52
CA HIS A 163 22.43 -23.13 7.63
C HIS A 163 22.33 -22.04 8.71
N LYS A 164 22.07 -20.79 8.31
CA LYS A 164 21.94 -19.69 9.27
C LYS A 164 20.62 -19.80 10.05
N GLU A 165 19.56 -20.16 9.36
CA GLU A 165 18.26 -20.45 9.97
C GLU A 165 18.36 -21.57 11.01
N LEU A 166 19.08 -22.65 10.68
CA LEU A 166 19.33 -23.76 11.59
C LEU A 166 20.16 -23.34 12.81
N LEU A 167 21.21 -22.55 12.61
CA LEU A 167 22.11 -22.11 13.69
C LEU A 167 21.43 -21.16 14.68
N GLU A 168 20.56 -20.28 14.19
CA GLU A 168 19.91 -19.25 15.01
C GLU A 168 18.52 -19.65 15.51
N GLY A 169 18.00 -20.81 15.06
CA GLY A 169 16.68 -21.32 15.46
C GLY A 169 15.52 -20.39 15.09
N ALA A 170 15.72 -19.49 14.14
CA ALA A 170 14.69 -18.56 13.68
C ALA A 170 13.89 -19.19 12.55
N GLU A 171 12.57 -19.23 12.66
CA GLU A 171 11.71 -19.71 11.59
C GLU A 171 11.21 -18.55 10.73
N ILE A 172 11.37 -18.66 9.41
CA ILE A 172 10.81 -17.68 8.48
C ILE A 172 9.34 -18.00 8.21
N ASP A 173 8.46 -17.18 8.77
CA ASP A 173 7.02 -17.40 8.78
C ASP A 173 6.21 -16.32 8.04
N GLU A 174 4.88 -16.44 8.11
CA GLU A 174 3.94 -15.47 7.56
C GLU A 174 4.06 -14.09 8.22
N SER A 175 4.34 -14.04 9.52
CA SER A 175 4.43 -12.79 10.30
C SER A 175 5.55 -11.89 9.77
N TRP A 176 6.72 -12.48 9.49
CA TRP A 176 7.83 -11.78 8.87
C TRP A 176 7.48 -11.28 7.47
N ALA A 177 6.88 -12.14 6.63
CA ALA A 177 6.51 -11.77 5.27
C ALA A 177 5.48 -10.62 5.22
N LYS A 178 4.47 -10.64 6.09
CA LYS A 178 3.49 -9.55 6.25
C LYS A 178 4.14 -8.27 6.76
N THR A 179 5.02 -8.37 7.75
CA THR A 179 5.74 -7.21 8.30
C THR A 179 6.55 -6.49 7.22
N PHE A 180 7.22 -7.24 6.32
CA PHE A 180 7.99 -6.66 5.21
C PHE A 180 7.10 -6.04 4.15
N ALA A 181 5.97 -6.68 3.83
CA ALA A 181 4.98 -6.12 2.93
C ALA A 181 4.48 -4.77 3.45
N ASP A 182 4.13 -4.68 4.74
CA ASP A 182 3.64 -3.46 5.38
C ASP A 182 4.68 -2.33 5.35
N ILE A 183 5.94 -2.63 5.67
CA ILE A 183 7.04 -1.65 5.62
C ILE A 183 7.21 -1.14 4.18
N CYS A 184 7.26 -2.07 3.20
CA CYS A 184 7.41 -1.71 1.80
C CYS A 184 6.24 -0.82 1.34
N GLU A 185 5.00 -1.16 1.71
CA GLU A 185 3.82 -0.36 1.36
C GLU A 185 3.82 1.01 2.03
N SER A 186 4.27 1.10 3.29
CA SER A 186 4.41 2.37 4.02
C SER A 186 5.41 3.29 3.33
N ILE A 187 6.59 2.77 2.98
CA ILE A 187 7.64 3.51 2.26
C ILE A 187 7.13 4.00 0.89
N ILE A 188 6.47 3.12 0.13
CA ILE A 188 5.87 3.47 -1.17
C ILE A 188 4.86 4.60 -0.99
N LYS A 189 3.92 4.50 -0.05
CA LYS A 189 2.88 5.52 0.18
C LYS A 189 3.49 6.86 0.57
N ARG A 190 4.51 6.85 1.43
CA ARG A 190 5.21 8.06 1.88
C ARG A 190 5.91 8.76 0.72
N PHE A 191 6.73 8.04 -0.05
CA PHE A 191 7.42 8.65 -1.19
C PHE A 191 6.51 9.03 -2.36
N ASN A 192 5.30 8.46 -2.43
CA ASN A 192 4.27 8.87 -3.38
C ASN A 192 3.42 10.06 -2.89
N GLY A 193 3.74 10.64 -1.72
CA GLY A 193 3.03 11.80 -1.16
C GLY A 193 1.63 11.48 -0.61
N SER A 194 1.34 10.21 -0.29
CA SER A 194 0.03 9.79 0.21
C SER A 194 -0.10 9.84 1.74
N ILE A 195 1.01 10.05 2.45
CA ILE A 195 1.06 10.17 3.92
C ILE A 195 1.96 11.36 4.24
N ASN A 196 1.34 12.47 4.63
CA ASN A 196 2.00 13.57 5.33
C ASN A 196 1.72 13.41 6.82
#